data_AF-A0A9E0WHA9-F1
#
_entry.id   AF-A0A9E0WHA9-F1
#
_cell.length_a   1.000
_cell.length_b   1.000
_cell.length_c   1.000
_cell.angle_alpha   90.00
_cell.angle_beta   90.00
_cell.angle_gamma   90.00
#
_symmetry.space_group_name_H-M   'P 1'
#
loop_
_entity.id
_entity.type
_entity.pdbx_description
1 polymer ?
#
loop_
_entity_poly.entity_id
_entity_poly.type
_entity_poly.pdbx_seq_one_letter_code
_entity_poly.pdbx_strand_id
1 'polypeptide(L)'
;MTRLATLFAASALTASLAACVAVADTSDPARVEITAGMPTAGTNLHDLYLYLHRNPELSFKERKTSAILANEMESLGFEVTRGVGQDWIAAKSTRDQGTIRDTVAGYGVVAVMRNGDGPTVLIRTDMDALPVGEQTHLPYASEVVDETWTGVTNGVMHACGHDIHMTSWVGTARELVANKDKWSGTLVMIAQPAEELGLGAVAMIEDGLFSRFPLPDYNIGLHVSAAAPAGTVAYSSGFALANVDSVDITVKGVGGHGAYPHTTKDPVVVAASIVMALQ
;
A
#
# COMPACT_ATOMS: atom_id res chain seq x y z
N MET A 1 -74.65 -17.86 38.77
CA MET A 1 -73.58 -18.17 39.73
C MET A 1 -72.62 -19.16 39.08
N THR A 2 -71.49 -18.64 38.61
CA THR A 2 -70.12 -19.20 38.66
C THR A 2 -70.00 -20.71 38.95
N ARG A 3 -69.51 -21.56 38.04
CA ARG A 3 -68.12 -22.07 37.87
C ARG A 3 -68.24 -23.46 37.19
N LEU A 4 -67.33 -24.06 36.44
CA LEU A 4 -66.00 -23.77 35.89
C LEU A 4 -65.81 -24.83 34.76
N ALA A 5 -65.34 -24.41 33.59
CA ALA A 5 -64.72 -25.29 32.59
C ALA A 5 -63.31 -25.73 33.14
N THR A 6 -62.60 -26.75 32.65
CA THR A 6 -62.30 -26.99 31.23
C THR A 6 -61.70 -28.38 30.97
N LEU A 7 -62.13 -28.93 29.84
CA LEU A 7 -61.66 -30.04 29.00
C LEU A 7 -60.17 -30.44 29.04
N PHE A 8 -59.95 -31.75 28.98
CA PHE A 8 -58.82 -32.42 28.34
C PHE A 8 -58.97 -32.35 26.82
N ALA A 9 -57.92 -31.97 26.08
CA ALA A 9 -57.83 -32.18 24.63
C ALA A 9 -56.42 -32.60 24.24
N ALA A 10 -56.36 -33.68 23.46
CA ALA A 10 -55.18 -34.31 22.92
C ALA A 10 -54.42 -33.38 21.94
N SER A 11 -53.11 -33.31 22.06
CA SER A 11 -52.24 -32.65 21.09
C SER A 11 -51.79 -33.64 20.01
N ALA A 12 -52.39 -33.50 18.83
CA ALA A 12 -51.94 -34.13 17.60
C ALA A 12 -50.79 -33.33 16.96
N LEU A 13 -49.92 -34.08 16.30
CA LEU A 13 -48.74 -33.71 15.56
C LEU A 13 -49.06 -32.76 14.38
N THR A 14 -48.41 -31.60 14.30
CA THR A 14 -48.32 -30.82 13.05
C THR A 14 -46.86 -30.42 12.81
N ALA A 15 -46.27 -31.02 11.76
CA ALA A 15 -44.96 -30.68 11.25
C ALA A 15 -44.99 -29.29 10.60
N SER A 16 -44.20 -28.37 11.11
CA SER A 16 -43.88 -27.09 10.47
C SER A 16 -42.59 -27.29 9.67
N LEU A 17 -42.69 -27.23 8.35
CA LEU A 17 -41.56 -27.19 7.44
C LEU A 17 -40.96 -25.76 7.52
N ALA A 18 -40.00 -25.56 8.41
CA ALA A 18 -39.20 -24.34 8.40
C ALA A 18 -38.24 -24.41 7.22
N ALA A 19 -38.53 -23.65 6.16
CA ALA A 19 -37.56 -23.38 5.11
C ALA A 19 -36.42 -22.57 5.72
N CYS A 20 -35.33 -23.23 6.10
CA CYS A 20 -34.05 -22.59 6.35
C CYS A 20 -33.59 -21.96 5.03
N VAL A 21 -33.83 -20.66 4.86
CA VAL A 21 -33.05 -19.87 3.93
C VAL A 21 -31.64 -19.87 4.50
N ALA A 22 -30.76 -20.65 3.88
CA ALA A 22 -29.34 -20.56 4.15
C ALA A 22 -28.89 -19.15 3.72
N VAL A 23 -28.70 -18.27 4.69
CA VAL A 23 -27.88 -17.08 4.49
C VAL A 23 -26.48 -17.63 4.23
N ALA A 24 -25.97 -17.44 3.01
CA ALA A 24 -24.61 -17.83 2.68
C ALA A 24 -23.68 -17.08 3.63
N ASP A 25 -22.99 -17.84 4.49
CA ASP A 25 -21.93 -17.33 5.33
C ASP A 25 -20.74 -16.99 4.42
N THR A 26 -20.51 -15.69 4.19
CA THR A 26 -19.41 -15.19 3.35
C THR A 26 -18.09 -15.15 4.12
N SER A 27 -18.01 -15.74 5.31
CA SER A 27 -16.81 -15.73 6.14
C SER A 27 -15.84 -16.89 5.88
N ASP A 28 -16.02 -17.67 4.81
CA ASP A 28 -15.07 -18.73 4.44
C ASP A 28 -13.91 -18.12 3.63
N PRO A 29 -12.71 -17.95 4.21
CA PRO A 29 -11.55 -17.41 3.47
C PRO A 29 -11.11 -18.31 2.32
N ALA A 30 -11.58 -19.56 2.24
CA ALA A 30 -11.29 -20.48 1.13
C ALA A 30 -12.11 -20.21 -0.15
N ARG A 31 -13.10 -19.29 -0.11
CA ARG A 31 -13.96 -18.95 -1.25
C ARG A 31 -13.73 -17.52 -1.75
N VAL A 32 -12.48 -17.07 -1.80
CA VAL A 32 -12.15 -15.84 -2.49
C VAL A 32 -12.25 -16.08 -3.99
N GLU A 33 -13.29 -15.52 -4.63
CA GLU A 33 -13.42 -15.54 -6.09
C GLU A 33 -12.41 -14.54 -6.67
N ILE A 34 -11.23 -15.03 -7.06
CA ILE A 34 -10.14 -14.17 -7.54
C ILE A 34 -10.40 -13.78 -8.99
N THR A 35 -10.69 -12.49 -9.22
CA THR A 35 -10.74 -11.94 -10.58
C THR A 35 -9.33 -11.86 -11.15
N ALA A 36 -9.10 -12.46 -12.32
CA ALA A 36 -7.76 -12.58 -12.91
C ALA A 36 -7.31 -11.34 -13.72
N GLY A 37 -8.21 -10.37 -13.93
CA GLY A 37 -7.95 -9.17 -14.73
C GLY A 37 -7.41 -8.01 -13.90
N MET A 38 -6.68 -7.11 -14.55
CA MET A 38 -6.33 -5.81 -13.97
C MET A 38 -7.62 -5.05 -13.63
N PRO A 39 -7.77 -4.52 -12.39
CA PRO A 39 -8.95 -3.77 -11.97
C PRO A 39 -9.20 -2.59 -12.89
N THR A 40 -10.47 -2.39 -13.26
CA THR A 40 -10.93 -1.18 -13.93
C THR A 40 -11.52 -0.21 -12.91
N ALA A 41 -11.72 1.03 -13.33
CA ALA A 41 -12.45 2.01 -12.55
C ALA A 41 -13.78 1.46 -12.02
N GLY A 42 -14.08 1.68 -10.74
CA GLY A 42 -15.31 1.19 -10.10
C GLY A 42 -15.29 -0.26 -9.62
N THR A 43 -14.17 -0.99 -9.77
CA THR A 43 -14.00 -2.35 -9.20
C THR A 43 -14.30 -2.34 -7.70
N ASN A 44 -14.91 -3.41 -7.17
CA ASN A 44 -15.19 -3.54 -5.74
C ASN A 44 -13.89 -3.36 -4.93
N LEU A 45 -13.96 -2.69 -3.77
CA LEU A 45 -12.78 -2.39 -2.97
C LEU A 45 -12.08 -3.66 -2.48
N HIS A 46 -12.82 -4.72 -2.15
CA HIS A 46 -12.23 -5.99 -1.74
C HIS A 46 -11.47 -6.66 -2.90
N ASP A 47 -12.04 -6.65 -4.11
CA ASP A 47 -11.38 -7.20 -5.29
C ASP A 47 -10.14 -6.39 -5.69
N LEU A 48 -10.20 -5.06 -5.52
CA LEU A 48 -9.04 -4.17 -5.69
C LEU A 48 -7.93 -4.54 -4.70
N TYR A 49 -8.27 -4.68 -3.41
CA TYR A 49 -7.32 -5.12 -2.38
C TYR A 49 -6.66 -6.45 -2.76
N LEU A 50 -7.45 -7.46 -3.09
CA LEU A 50 -6.94 -8.79 -3.44
C LEU A 50 -6.04 -8.76 -4.67
N TYR A 51 -6.40 -7.96 -5.68
CA TYR A 51 -5.56 -7.78 -6.85
C TYR A 51 -4.22 -7.12 -6.48
N LEU A 52 -4.25 -6.04 -5.71
CA LEU A 52 -3.04 -5.32 -5.30
C LEU A 52 -2.13 -6.23 -4.46
N HIS A 53 -2.70 -6.95 -3.49
CA HIS A 53 -1.97 -7.90 -2.64
C HIS A 53 -1.25 -8.97 -3.45
N ARG A 54 -1.93 -9.52 -4.46
CA ARG A 54 -1.41 -10.61 -5.31
C ARG A 54 -0.45 -10.12 -6.41
N ASN A 55 -0.52 -8.85 -6.77
CA ASN A 55 0.29 -8.24 -7.83
C ASN A 55 1.15 -7.09 -7.30
N PRO A 56 1.96 -7.31 -6.25
CA PRO A 56 2.77 -6.26 -5.67
C PRO A 56 3.87 -5.82 -6.63
N GLU A 57 4.24 -4.54 -6.57
CA GLU A 57 5.31 -3.96 -7.37
C GLU A 57 6.34 -3.29 -6.45
N LEU A 58 7.63 -3.49 -6.73
CA LEU A 58 8.71 -2.92 -5.92
C LEU A 58 8.79 -1.40 -6.05
N SER A 59 9.44 -0.76 -5.07
CA SER A 59 9.76 0.66 -5.11
C SER A 59 10.43 1.08 -6.44
N PHE A 60 9.95 2.17 -7.03
CA PHE A 60 10.31 2.68 -8.38
C PHE A 60 9.85 1.83 -9.57
N LYS A 61 9.03 0.79 -9.35
CA LYS A 61 8.55 -0.13 -10.39
C LYS A 61 7.03 -0.27 -10.39
N GLU A 62 6.31 0.60 -9.68
CA GLU A 62 4.86 0.59 -9.39
C GLU A 62 3.98 0.96 -10.59
N ARG A 63 4.31 0.46 -11.78
CA ARG A 63 3.70 0.86 -13.05
C ARG A 63 2.23 0.51 -13.14
N LYS A 64 1.85 -0.73 -12.83
CA LYS A 64 0.46 -1.19 -12.92
C LYS A 64 -0.37 -0.55 -11.82
N THR A 65 0.17 -0.50 -10.60
CA THR A 65 -0.47 0.07 -9.42
C THR A 65 -0.74 1.56 -9.63
N SER A 66 0.26 2.33 -10.04
CA SER A 66 0.09 3.75 -10.41
C SER A 66 -0.96 3.94 -11.50
N ALA A 67 -0.97 3.06 -12.52
CA ALA A 67 -1.96 3.13 -13.58
C ALA A 67 -3.39 2.89 -13.06
N ILE A 68 -3.61 1.90 -12.19
CA ILE A 68 -4.92 1.60 -11.58
C ILE A 68 -5.43 2.80 -10.80
N LEU A 69 -4.62 3.34 -9.90
CA LEU A 69 -5.03 4.43 -9.02
C LEU A 69 -5.33 5.71 -9.80
N ALA A 70 -4.49 6.05 -10.77
CA ALA A 70 -4.72 7.22 -11.60
C ALA A 70 -5.94 7.06 -12.52
N ASN A 71 -6.17 5.87 -13.10
CA ASN A 71 -7.39 5.59 -13.89
C ASN A 71 -8.66 5.73 -13.04
N GLU A 72 -8.61 5.24 -11.80
CA GLU A 72 -9.72 5.38 -10.84
C GLU A 72 -10.00 6.85 -10.56
N MET A 73 -8.96 7.66 -10.26
CA MET A 73 -9.15 9.10 -10.02
C MET A 73 -9.68 9.86 -11.24
N GLU A 74 -9.18 9.56 -12.44
CA GLU A 74 -9.70 10.14 -13.69
C GLU A 74 -11.19 9.81 -13.87
N SER A 75 -11.59 8.57 -13.59
CA SER A 75 -13.00 8.14 -13.70
C SER A 75 -13.93 8.85 -12.72
N LEU A 76 -13.40 9.26 -11.57
CA LEU A 76 -14.11 10.04 -10.55
C LEU A 76 -14.15 11.54 -10.87
N GLY A 77 -13.50 11.98 -11.96
CA GLY A 77 -13.49 13.36 -12.41
C GLY A 77 -12.41 14.23 -11.76
N PHE A 78 -11.34 13.64 -11.23
CA PHE A 78 -10.15 14.38 -10.83
C PHE A 78 -9.31 14.80 -12.06
N GLU A 79 -8.64 15.94 -11.97
CA GLU A 79 -7.54 16.29 -12.86
C GLU A 79 -6.28 15.54 -12.39
N VAL A 80 -5.78 14.61 -13.20
CA VAL A 80 -4.71 13.70 -12.80
C VAL A 80 -3.40 14.00 -13.53
N THR A 81 -2.33 14.17 -12.76
CA THR A 81 -0.95 14.19 -13.24
C THR A 81 -0.25 12.91 -12.81
N ARG A 82 0.35 12.21 -13.78
CA ARG A 82 1.09 10.96 -13.58
C ARG A 82 2.58 11.20 -13.74
N GLY A 83 3.40 10.28 -13.24
CA GLY A 83 4.85 10.31 -13.42
C GLY A 83 5.56 11.37 -12.58
N VAL A 84 4.94 11.84 -11.50
CA VAL A 84 5.53 12.84 -10.61
C VAL A 84 6.74 12.21 -9.90
N GLY A 85 7.90 12.86 -9.99
CA GLY A 85 9.19 12.37 -9.49
C GLY A 85 10.07 11.67 -10.52
N GLN A 86 9.63 11.57 -11.79
CA GLN A 86 10.36 10.85 -12.86
C GLN A 86 11.81 11.30 -13.02
N ASP A 87 12.05 12.60 -13.20
CA ASP A 87 13.38 13.13 -13.49
C ASP A 87 14.33 12.94 -12.30
N TRP A 88 13.81 13.14 -11.08
CA TRP A 88 14.57 12.92 -9.85
C TRP A 88 14.98 11.45 -9.72
N ILE A 89 14.07 10.51 -9.97
CA ILE A 89 14.34 9.06 -9.87
C ILE A 89 15.34 8.62 -10.95
N ALA A 90 15.22 9.15 -12.17
CA ALA A 90 16.17 8.89 -13.24
C ALA A 90 17.59 9.37 -12.86
N ALA A 91 17.70 10.58 -12.31
CA ALA A 91 18.97 11.13 -11.84
C ALA A 91 19.55 10.33 -10.65
N LYS A 92 18.71 9.96 -9.68
CA LYS A 92 19.08 9.13 -8.52
C LYS A 92 19.62 7.76 -8.96
N SER A 93 18.90 7.10 -9.86
CA SER A 93 19.27 5.77 -10.37
C SER A 93 20.59 5.83 -11.14
N THR A 94 20.75 6.83 -12.01
CA THR A 94 22.01 7.03 -12.76
C THR A 94 23.19 7.31 -11.82
N ARG A 95 23.00 8.16 -10.82
CA ARG A 95 24.06 8.54 -9.88
C ARG A 95 24.53 7.35 -9.04
N ASP A 96 23.59 6.55 -8.55
CA ASP A 96 23.90 5.53 -7.55
C ASP A 96 24.19 4.15 -8.17
N GLN A 97 23.58 3.83 -9.32
CA GLN A 97 23.72 2.54 -10.01
C GLN A 97 24.49 2.64 -11.34
N GLY A 98 24.84 3.85 -11.79
CA GLY A 98 25.52 4.09 -13.07
C GLY A 98 24.63 3.92 -14.31
N THR A 99 23.45 3.33 -14.16
CA THR A 99 22.44 3.14 -15.21
C THR A 99 21.05 3.18 -14.58
N ILE A 100 20.04 3.45 -15.40
CA ILE A 100 18.65 3.20 -15.05
C ILE A 100 18.35 1.75 -15.47
N ARG A 101 17.87 0.93 -14.54
CA ARG A 101 17.42 -0.43 -14.87
C ARG A 101 16.06 -0.37 -15.56
N ASP A 102 15.78 -1.34 -16.42
CA ASP A 102 14.49 -1.44 -17.08
C ASP A 102 13.35 -1.41 -16.05
N THR A 103 12.26 -0.72 -16.38
CA THR A 103 11.07 -0.51 -15.53
C THR A 103 11.25 0.36 -14.28
N VAL A 104 12.47 0.84 -13.97
CA VAL A 104 12.68 1.85 -12.92
C VAL A 104 12.26 3.23 -13.44
N ALA A 105 11.30 3.86 -12.78
CA ALA A 105 10.74 5.15 -13.19
C ALA A 105 10.10 5.90 -12.01
N GLY A 106 9.64 7.14 -12.26
CA GLY A 106 8.75 7.85 -11.36
C GLY A 106 7.30 7.50 -11.64
N TYR A 107 6.63 6.99 -10.61
CA TYR A 107 5.24 6.55 -10.70
C TYR A 107 4.27 7.38 -9.86
N GLY A 108 4.71 8.51 -9.31
CA GLY A 108 3.87 9.38 -8.50
C GLY A 108 2.63 9.88 -9.24
N VAL A 109 1.50 9.85 -8.54
CA VAL A 109 0.21 10.35 -9.02
C VAL A 109 -0.23 11.50 -8.14
N VAL A 110 -0.66 12.59 -8.76
CA VAL A 110 -1.34 13.71 -8.09
C VAL A 110 -2.67 13.94 -8.79
N ALA A 111 -3.77 13.84 -8.05
CA ALA A 111 -5.13 13.98 -8.54
C ALA A 111 -5.84 15.11 -7.80
N VAL A 112 -6.28 16.15 -8.52
CA VAL A 112 -6.86 17.35 -7.95
C VAL A 112 -8.35 17.44 -8.28
N MET A 113 -9.19 17.72 -7.27
CA MET A 113 -10.61 18.02 -7.47
C MET A 113 -10.99 19.29 -6.72
N ARG A 114 -11.57 20.25 -7.44
CA ARG A 114 -12.15 21.47 -6.86
C ARG A 114 -13.67 21.32 -6.72
N ASN A 115 -14.21 21.83 -5.63
CA ASN A 115 -15.63 21.77 -5.31
C ASN A 115 -16.04 23.02 -4.52
N GLY A 116 -16.03 24.19 -5.18
CA GLY A 116 -16.31 25.47 -4.53
C GLY A 116 -15.16 26.01 -3.68
N ASP A 117 -15.42 27.12 -2.99
CA ASP A 117 -14.45 27.79 -2.12
C ASP A 117 -14.29 27.03 -0.80
N GLY A 118 -13.08 26.97 -0.27
CA GLY A 118 -12.80 26.26 0.97
C GLY A 118 -11.36 25.81 1.09
N PRO A 119 -11.04 25.06 2.16
CA PRO A 119 -9.68 24.57 2.40
C PRO A 119 -9.24 23.55 1.34
N THR A 120 -7.94 23.43 1.18
CA THR A 120 -7.30 22.36 0.42
C THR A 120 -6.84 21.25 1.36
N VAL A 121 -7.35 20.04 1.16
CA VAL A 121 -6.94 18.85 1.93
C VAL A 121 -6.20 17.90 1.02
N LEU A 122 -4.97 17.55 1.40
CA LEU A 122 -4.20 16.50 0.75
C LEU A 122 -4.43 15.18 1.47
N ILE A 123 -4.70 14.11 0.71
CA ILE A 123 -4.85 12.74 1.24
C ILE A 123 -3.87 11.84 0.51
N ARG A 124 -2.98 11.20 1.28
CA ARG A 124 -1.84 10.42 0.77
C ARG A 124 -2.03 8.93 0.96
N THR A 125 -1.70 8.16 -0.07
CA THR A 125 -1.40 6.72 0.00
C THR A 125 0.02 6.46 -0.51
N ASP A 126 0.70 5.45 0.03
CA ASP A 126 1.87 4.80 -0.57
C ASP A 126 1.42 3.67 -1.52
N MET A 127 2.35 3.15 -2.32
CA MET A 127 2.04 2.17 -3.38
C MET A 127 2.97 0.96 -3.43
N ASP A 128 4.20 1.08 -2.96
CA ASP A 128 5.23 0.06 -3.17
C ASP A 128 5.08 -1.13 -2.23
N ALA A 129 5.65 -2.25 -2.66
CA ALA A 129 5.81 -3.46 -1.89
C ALA A 129 7.28 -3.71 -1.53
N LEU A 130 7.51 -4.73 -0.70
CA LEU A 130 8.83 -5.09 -0.21
C LEU A 130 9.42 -6.30 -0.96
N PRO A 131 10.77 -6.38 -1.12
CA PRO A 131 11.46 -7.53 -1.69
C PRO A 131 11.55 -8.66 -0.64
N VAL A 132 10.40 -9.18 -0.22
CA VAL A 132 10.25 -10.31 0.70
C VAL A 132 9.25 -11.28 0.08
N GLY A 133 9.61 -12.57 0.01
CA GLY A 133 8.68 -13.61 -0.44
C GLY A 133 7.56 -13.83 0.58
N GLU A 134 6.32 -13.87 0.09
CA GLU A 134 5.15 -14.04 0.94
C GLU A 134 5.04 -15.47 1.51
N GLN A 135 4.79 -15.58 2.82
CA GLN A 135 4.67 -16.84 3.55
C GLN A 135 3.36 -16.94 4.36
N THR A 136 2.35 -16.16 3.99
CA THR A 136 1.04 -16.16 4.67
C THR A 136 0.23 -17.42 4.39
N HIS A 137 0.52 -18.10 3.27
CA HIS A 137 -0.25 -19.22 2.73
C HIS A 137 -1.73 -18.89 2.45
N LEU A 138 -2.06 -17.60 2.31
CA LEU A 138 -3.40 -17.18 1.94
C LEU A 138 -3.70 -17.56 0.48
N PRO A 139 -4.97 -17.82 0.10
CA PRO A 139 -5.34 -18.18 -1.27
C PRO A 139 -4.97 -17.13 -2.33
N TYR A 140 -4.72 -15.89 -1.90
CA TYR A 140 -4.37 -14.75 -2.73
C TYR A 140 -2.94 -14.24 -2.47
N ALA A 141 -2.09 -15.04 -1.80
CA ALA A 141 -0.70 -14.71 -1.59
C ALA A 141 0.02 -14.40 -2.92
N SER A 142 0.92 -13.44 -2.88
CA SER A 142 1.79 -13.08 -4.00
C SER A 142 2.74 -14.22 -4.35
N GLU A 143 2.85 -14.50 -5.65
CA GLU A 143 3.87 -15.37 -6.24
C GLU A 143 4.85 -14.55 -7.10
N VAL A 144 4.79 -13.21 -7.03
CA VAL A 144 5.62 -12.32 -7.83
C VAL A 144 7.08 -12.42 -7.37
N VAL A 145 7.97 -12.55 -8.35
CA VAL A 145 9.42 -12.43 -8.19
C VAL A 145 9.89 -11.30 -9.08
N ASP A 146 10.67 -10.38 -8.52
CA ASP A 146 11.19 -9.23 -9.26
C ASP A 146 12.59 -8.83 -8.75
N GLU A 147 13.29 -8.04 -9.55
CA GLU A 147 14.60 -7.48 -9.24
C GLU A 147 14.45 -6.03 -8.74
N THR A 148 15.05 -5.71 -7.59
CA THR A 148 15.11 -4.35 -7.05
C THR A 148 15.87 -3.39 -7.97
N TRP A 149 15.71 -2.08 -7.75
CA TRP A 149 16.49 -1.06 -8.47
C TRP A 149 18.01 -1.17 -8.28
N THR A 150 18.46 -1.91 -7.25
CA THR A 150 19.88 -2.22 -6.95
C THR A 150 20.35 -3.56 -7.52
N GLY A 151 19.48 -4.35 -8.17
CA GLY A 151 19.85 -5.62 -8.79
C GLY A 151 19.69 -6.85 -7.89
N VAL A 152 18.89 -6.78 -6.83
CA VAL A 152 18.62 -7.92 -5.94
C VAL A 152 17.31 -8.58 -6.35
N THR A 153 17.35 -9.86 -6.72
CA THR A 153 16.13 -10.64 -7.04
C THR A 153 15.54 -11.26 -5.78
N ASN A 154 14.25 -11.05 -5.53
CA ASN A 154 13.52 -11.71 -4.44
C ASN A 154 12.02 -11.89 -4.79
N GLY A 155 11.30 -12.66 -3.97
CA GLY A 155 9.85 -12.59 -3.94
C GLY A 155 9.38 -11.20 -3.50
N VAL A 156 8.17 -10.82 -3.90
CA VAL A 156 7.61 -9.49 -3.63
C VAL A 156 6.30 -9.63 -2.87
N MET A 157 6.12 -8.85 -1.81
CA MET A 157 4.94 -8.90 -0.93
C MET A 157 4.59 -7.50 -0.41
N HIS A 158 3.29 -7.19 -0.32
CA HIS A 158 2.80 -6.05 0.48
C HIS A 158 2.87 -6.37 1.99
N ALA A 159 4.09 -6.51 2.51
CA ALA A 159 4.33 -6.86 3.92
C ALA A 159 4.09 -5.70 4.90
N CYS A 160 3.92 -4.47 4.39
CA CYS A 160 3.63 -3.27 5.16
C CYS A 160 2.16 -2.79 5.04
N GLY A 161 1.34 -3.47 4.22
CA GLY A 161 -0.09 -3.17 4.08
C GLY A 161 -0.44 -2.00 3.15
N HIS A 162 0.48 -1.59 2.25
CA HIS A 162 0.24 -0.47 1.31
C HIS A 162 -0.92 -0.75 0.35
N ASP A 163 -1.21 -2.00 0.04
CA ASP A 163 -2.42 -2.45 -0.66
C ASP A 163 -3.73 -2.07 0.06
N ILE A 164 -3.76 -2.16 1.39
CA ILE A 164 -4.88 -1.70 2.22
C ILE A 164 -4.94 -0.17 2.20
N HIS A 165 -3.80 0.53 2.23
CA HIS A 165 -3.75 1.99 2.18
C HIS A 165 -4.35 2.49 0.86
N MET A 166 -3.90 1.92 -0.27
CA MET A 166 -4.40 2.23 -1.61
C MET A 166 -5.90 1.96 -1.75
N THR A 167 -6.35 0.81 -1.25
CA THR A 167 -7.77 0.44 -1.29
C THR A 167 -8.62 1.41 -0.47
N SER A 168 -8.16 1.77 0.73
CA SER A 168 -8.84 2.73 1.62
C SER A 168 -8.86 4.14 1.00
N TRP A 169 -7.78 4.52 0.32
CA TRP A 169 -7.66 5.79 -0.39
C TRP A 169 -8.62 5.90 -1.58
N VAL A 170 -8.77 4.83 -2.37
CA VAL A 170 -9.79 4.74 -3.44
C VAL A 170 -11.20 4.83 -2.84
N GLY A 171 -11.48 4.07 -1.78
CA GLY A 171 -12.78 4.13 -1.10
C GLY A 171 -13.10 5.54 -0.59
N THR A 172 -12.11 6.22 -0.01
CA THR A 172 -12.24 7.61 0.46
C THR A 172 -12.56 8.56 -0.69
N ALA A 173 -11.85 8.46 -1.82
CA ALA A 173 -12.14 9.27 -3.01
C ALA A 173 -13.57 9.07 -3.51
N ARG A 174 -14.02 7.82 -3.62
CA ARG A 174 -15.39 7.48 -4.04
C ARG A 174 -16.45 8.10 -3.13
N GLU A 175 -16.29 7.97 -1.82
CA GLU A 175 -17.23 8.53 -0.84
C GLU A 175 -17.28 10.06 -0.88
N LEU A 176 -16.12 10.72 -0.98
CA LEU A 176 -16.07 12.18 -1.10
C LEU A 176 -16.72 12.66 -2.40
N VAL A 177 -16.52 11.97 -3.52
CA VAL A 177 -17.14 12.31 -4.80
C VAL A 177 -18.65 12.06 -4.80
N ALA A 178 -19.11 10.97 -4.18
CA ALA A 178 -20.53 10.66 -4.06
C ALA A 178 -21.28 11.68 -3.18
N ASN A 179 -20.58 12.40 -2.30
CA ASN A 179 -21.14 13.37 -1.35
C ASN A 179 -20.65 14.81 -1.61
N LYS A 180 -20.39 15.19 -2.88
CA LYS A 180 -19.89 16.54 -3.24
C LYS A 180 -20.78 17.68 -2.79
N ASP A 181 -22.07 17.46 -2.58
CA ASP A 181 -23.01 18.45 -2.05
C ASP A 181 -22.81 18.73 -0.54
N LYS A 182 -22.06 17.87 0.17
CA LYS A 182 -21.86 17.95 1.62
C LYS A 182 -20.53 18.58 2.05
N TRP A 183 -19.67 18.94 1.11
CA TRP A 183 -18.39 19.57 1.40
C TRP A 183 -18.05 20.64 0.36
N SER A 184 -17.14 21.55 0.71
CA SER A 184 -16.64 22.60 -0.18
C SER A 184 -15.14 22.80 0.00
N GLY A 185 -14.41 23.07 -1.08
CA GLY A 185 -12.95 23.25 -1.07
C GLY A 185 -12.23 22.48 -2.18
N THR A 186 -11.00 22.05 -1.92
CA THR A 186 -10.17 21.32 -2.88
C THR A 186 -9.61 20.04 -2.25
N LEU A 187 -9.69 18.92 -2.97
CA LEU A 187 -9.01 17.67 -2.65
C LEU A 187 -7.76 17.53 -3.51
N VAL A 188 -6.65 17.17 -2.87
CA VAL A 188 -5.40 16.76 -3.54
C VAL A 188 -5.11 15.33 -3.10
N MET A 189 -5.49 14.37 -3.94
CA MET A 189 -5.29 12.96 -3.68
C MET A 189 -3.92 12.57 -4.27
N ILE A 190 -2.98 12.07 -3.45
CA ILE A 190 -1.67 11.63 -3.95
C ILE A 190 -1.45 10.14 -3.72
N ALA A 191 -0.88 9.48 -4.74
CA ALA A 191 -0.33 8.13 -4.61
C ALA A 191 1.19 8.20 -4.76
N GLN A 192 1.88 7.95 -3.65
CA GLN A 192 3.31 8.09 -3.48
C GLN A 192 4.00 6.74 -3.77
N PRO A 193 4.98 6.69 -4.68
CA PRO A 193 5.80 5.50 -4.88
C PRO A 193 6.86 5.40 -3.77
N ALA A 194 7.64 4.33 -3.77
CA ALA A 194 8.94 4.19 -3.09
C ALA A 194 9.00 4.72 -1.64
N GLU A 195 7.98 4.41 -0.84
CA GLU A 195 7.95 4.70 0.60
C GLU A 195 9.00 3.90 1.34
N GLU A 196 9.15 2.61 1.01
CA GLU A 196 10.01 1.66 1.74
C GLU A 196 11.50 2.01 1.61
N LEU A 197 11.85 2.77 0.57
CA LEU A 197 13.20 3.32 0.37
C LEU A 197 13.40 4.68 1.06
N GLY A 198 12.32 5.33 1.51
CA GLY A 198 12.32 6.71 1.97
C GLY A 198 12.54 7.74 0.86
N LEU A 199 12.35 7.36 -0.41
CA LEU A 199 12.78 8.19 -1.55
C LEU A 199 11.61 8.79 -2.34
N GLY A 200 10.42 8.19 -2.31
CA GLY A 200 9.32 8.64 -3.16
C GLY A 200 8.75 9.99 -2.79
N ALA A 201 8.61 10.29 -1.49
CA ALA A 201 8.15 11.60 -1.04
C ALA A 201 9.10 12.72 -1.50
N VAL A 202 10.40 12.53 -1.31
CA VAL A 202 11.44 13.48 -1.77
C VAL A 202 11.37 13.63 -3.29
N ALA A 203 11.27 12.54 -4.04
CA ALA A 203 11.16 12.60 -5.49
C ALA A 203 9.97 13.44 -5.96
N MET A 204 8.80 13.27 -5.34
CA MET A 204 7.61 14.05 -5.69
C MET A 204 7.74 15.53 -5.29
N ILE A 205 8.31 15.81 -4.12
CA ILE A 205 8.52 17.17 -3.62
C ILE A 205 9.49 17.94 -4.51
N GLU A 206 10.62 17.32 -4.86
CA GLU A 206 11.63 17.89 -5.76
C GLU A 206 11.10 18.07 -7.19
N ASP A 207 10.16 17.23 -7.61
CA ASP A 207 9.39 17.44 -8.84
C ASP A 207 8.24 18.43 -8.66
N GLY A 208 8.23 19.23 -7.59
CA GLY A 208 7.34 20.37 -7.42
C GLY A 208 5.94 20.04 -6.89
N LEU A 209 5.77 18.98 -6.09
CA LEU A 209 4.48 18.64 -5.48
C LEU A 209 3.78 19.85 -4.82
N PHE A 210 4.53 20.71 -4.14
CA PHE A 210 3.96 21.87 -3.43
C PHE A 210 4.06 23.19 -4.20
N SER A 211 4.57 23.18 -5.43
CA SER A 211 4.68 24.36 -6.30
C SER A 211 3.83 24.27 -7.57
N ARG A 212 3.61 23.06 -8.09
CA ARG A 212 2.82 22.79 -9.30
C ARG A 212 1.33 22.55 -9.01
N PHE A 213 1.00 22.13 -7.80
CA PHE A 213 -0.35 21.75 -7.38
C PHE A 213 -0.85 22.65 -6.25
N PRO A 214 -2.17 22.66 -5.95
CA PRO A 214 -2.69 23.44 -4.82
C PRO A 214 -1.98 23.08 -3.52
N LEU A 215 -1.45 24.10 -2.84
CA LEU A 215 -0.81 23.94 -1.54
C LEU A 215 -1.88 23.54 -0.50
N PRO A 216 -1.73 22.40 0.21
CA PRO A 216 -2.72 21.97 1.18
C PRO A 216 -2.65 22.78 2.48
N ASP A 217 -3.81 23.08 3.04
CA ASP A 217 -3.96 23.56 4.41
C ASP A 217 -3.78 22.41 5.42
N TYR A 218 -4.19 21.19 5.02
CA TYR A 218 -4.09 19.98 5.82
C TYR A 218 -3.62 18.80 4.98
N ASN A 219 -2.79 17.94 5.58
CA ASN A 219 -2.35 16.68 4.98
C ASN A 219 -2.76 15.51 5.88
N ILE A 220 -3.41 14.51 5.31
CA ILE A 220 -3.85 13.30 5.98
C ILE A 220 -3.15 12.10 5.33
N GLY A 221 -2.48 11.31 6.17
CA GLY A 221 -2.00 9.98 5.85
C GLY A 221 -2.51 8.99 6.89
N LEU A 222 -2.62 7.73 6.49
CA LEU A 222 -2.91 6.62 7.39
C LEU A 222 -1.90 5.51 7.16
N HIS A 223 -1.69 4.70 8.19
CA HIS A 223 -0.95 3.46 8.07
C HIS A 223 -1.70 2.39 8.86
N VAL A 224 -1.97 1.24 8.24
CA VAL A 224 -2.56 0.10 8.93
C VAL A 224 -1.56 -0.43 9.96
N SER A 225 -2.04 -0.77 11.15
CA SER A 225 -1.18 -1.33 12.20
C SER A 225 -1.64 -2.74 12.54
N ALA A 226 -0.76 -3.72 12.29
CA ALA A 226 -0.99 -5.10 12.73
C ALA A 226 -0.98 -5.25 14.27
N ALA A 227 -0.50 -4.24 15.00
CA ALA A 227 -0.44 -4.23 16.46
C ALA A 227 -1.68 -3.62 17.13
N ALA A 228 -2.53 -2.92 16.37
CA ALA A 228 -3.75 -2.29 16.89
C ALA A 228 -4.98 -3.19 16.68
N PRO A 229 -5.95 -3.22 17.61
CA PRO A 229 -7.20 -3.94 17.41
C PRO A 229 -7.97 -3.41 16.19
N ALA A 230 -8.57 -4.30 15.41
CA ALA A 230 -9.41 -3.92 14.28
C ALA A 230 -10.58 -3.01 14.73
N GLY A 231 -10.91 -2.01 13.90
CA GLY A 231 -11.95 -1.01 14.21
C GLY A 231 -11.49 0.13 15.12
N THR A 232 -10.18 0.25 15.36
CA THR A 232 -9.60 1.36 16.12
C THR A 232 -8.79 2.30 15.23
N VAL A 233 -8.76 3.58 15.59
CA VAL A 233 -7.86 4.58 15.00
C VAL A 233 -7.00 5.14 16.12
N ALA A 234 -5.69 4.93 16.03
CA ALA A 234 -4.72 5.52 16.94
C ALA A 234 -4.12 6.77 16.29
N TYR A 235 -3.89 7.81 17.10
CA TYR A 235 -3.19 9.02 16.68
C TYR A 235 -2.35 9.56 17.84
N SER A 236 -1.33 10.34 17.50
CA SER A 236 -0.51 11.06 18.47
C SER A 236 -0.48 12.54 18.10
N SER A 237 -0.51 13.41 19.11
CA SER A 237 -0.18 14.82 18.94
C SER A 237 1.33 15.01 19.06
N GLY A 238 1.96 15.67 18.09
CA GLY A 238 3.42 15.88 18.06
C GLY A 238 4.14 14.75 17.32
N PHE A 239 5.31 14.36 17.81
CA PHE A 239 6.10 13.29 17.18
C PHE A 239 5.41 11.94 17.36
N ALA A 240 5.12 11.27 16.23
CA ALA A 240 4.46 9.96 16.22
C ALA A 240 5.45 8.81 15.99
N LEU A 241 6.50 9.03 15.18
CA LEU A 241 7.47 8.02 14.75
C LEU A 241 8.90 8.53 14.94
N ALA A 242 9.85 7.61 15.07
CA ALA A 242 11.27 7.94 15.11
C ALA A 242 11.77 8.35 13.70
N ASN A 243 12.74 9.26 13.65
CA ASN A 243 13.47 9.52 12.40
C ASN A 243 14.37 8.32 12.06
N VAL A 244 14.61 8.10 10.77
CA VAL A 244 15.49 7.05 10.26
C VAL A 244 16.51 7.68 9.31
N ASP A 245 17.78 7.34 9.52
CA ASP A 245 18.87 7.62 8.60
C ASP A 245 19.50 6.29 8.17
N SER A 246 19.87 6.19 6.89
CA SER A 246 20.51 5.01 6.32
C SER A 246 21.90 5.36 5.81
N VAL A 247 22.88 4.48 6.06
CA VAL A 247 24.26 4.65 5.59
C VAL A 247 24.77 3.35 4.95
N ASP A 248 25.39 3.47 3.78
CA ASP A 248 26.08 2.37 3.12
C ASP A 248 27.58 2.42 3.46
N ILE A 249 28.11 1.36 4.07
CA ILE A 249 29.54 1.24 4.42
C ILE A 249 30.23 0.23 3.51
N THR A 250 31.06 0.72 2.60
CA THR A 250 31.89 -0.14 1.73
C THR A 250 33.21 -0.48 2.41
N VAL A 251 33.37 -1.73 2.86
CA VAL A 251 34.62 -2.24 3.46
C VAL A 251 35.55 -2.78 2.37
N LYS A 252 36.63 -2.03 2.07
CA LYS A 252 37.61 -2.43 1.05
C LYS A 252 38.79 -3.18 1.66
N GLY A 253 38.91 -4.45 1.31
CA GLY A 253 40.01 -5.32 1.72
C GLY A 253 41.13 -5.45 0.66
N VAL A 254 42.02 -6.41 0.88
CA VAL A 254 43.02 -6.87 -0.08
C VAL A 254 42.83 -8.38 -0.21
N GLY A 255 42.40 -8.84 -1.39
CA GLY A 255 42.14 -10.27 -1.64
C GLY A 255 43.42 -11.10 -1.78
N GLY A 256 43.27 -12.42 -1.67
CA GLY A 256 44.35 -13.39 -1.87
C GLY A 256 43.87 -14.83 -1.65
N HIS A 257 44.79 -15.79 -1.68
CA HIS A 257 44.46 -17.20 -1.48
C HIS A 257 44.16 -17.46 0.01
N GLY A 258 43.02 -18.09 0.33
CA GLY A 258 42.53 -18.25 1.71
C GLY A 258 43.48 -18.99 2.67
N ALA A 259 44.39 -19.81 2.15
CA ALA A 259 45.44 -20.47 2.94
C ALA A 259 46.60 -19.54 3.39
N TYR A 260 46.69 -18.32 2.86
CA TYR A 260 47.76 -17.35 3.17
C TYR A 260 47.19 -16.03 3.70
N PRO A 261 46.43 -16.03 4.81
CA PRO A 261 45.71 -14.83 5.27
C PRO A 261 46.65 -13.66 5.60
N HIS A 262 47.90 -13.94 5.98
CA HIS A 262 48.93 -12.93 6.28
C HIS A 262 49.33 -12.07 5.07
N THR A 263 48.98 -12.46 3.83
CA THR A 263 49.17 -11.64 2.62
C THR A 263 47.92 -10.84 2.23
N THR A 264 46.85 -10.95 3.02
CA THR A 264 45.53 -10.37 2.72
C THR A 264 45.11 -9.35 3.77
N LYS A 265 44.06 -8.58 3.45
CA LYS A 265 43.26 -7.83 4.43
C LYS A 265 41.82 -8.25 4.22
N ASP A 266 41.36 -9.21 5.01
CA ASP A 266 40.05 -9.82 4.84
C ASP A 266 38.91 -8.82 5.19
N PRO A 267 38.12 -8.35 4.20
CA PRO A 267 37.05 -7.40 4.46
C PRO A 267 35.89 -8.04 5.23
N VAL A 268 35.71 -9.37 5.21
CA VAL A 268 34.64 -10.06 5.94
C VAL A 268 34.89 -9.98 7.43
N VAL A 269 36.12 -10.24 7.89
CA VAL A 269 36.49 -10.14 9.30
C VAL A 269 36.38 -8.70 9.80
N VAL A 270 36.82 -7.73 8.99
CA VAL A 270 36.67 -6.29 9.32
C VAL A 270 35.20 -5.89 9.41
N ALA A 271 34.37 -6.30 8.44
CA ALA A 271 32.94 -6.01 8.46
C ALA A 271 32.24 -6.62 9.70
N ALA A 272 32.55 -7.87 10.04
CA ALA A 272 32.04 -8.50 11.25
C ALA A 272 32.46 -7.74 12.52
N SER A 273 33.71 -7.26 12.58
CA SER A 273 34.18 -6.43 13.69
C SER A 273 33.46 -5.08 13.77
N ILE A 274 33.14 -4.46 12.63
CA ILE A 274 32.36 -3.21 12.59
C ILE A 274 30.95 -3.46 13.13
N VAL A 275 30.28 -4.52 12.69
CA VAL A 275 28.93 -4.88 13.17
C VAL A 275 28.90 -5.03 14.69
N MET A 276 29.88 -5.74 15.25
CA MET A 276 30.00 -5.92 16.71
C MET A 276 30.28 -4.60 17.45
N ALA A 277 31.08 -3.71 16.88
CA ALA A 277 31.42 -2.43 17.50
C ALA A 277 30.32 -1.37 17.41
N LEU A 278 29.34 -1.55 16.51
CA LEU A 278 28.18 -0.66 16.38
C LEU A 278 27.06 -0.95 17.40
N GLN A 279 27.13 -2.07 18.12
CA GLN A 279 26.19 -2.39 19.22
C GLN A 279 26.66 -1.75 20.53
#